data_AF-A0A7X6CVJ2-F1
#
_entry.id   AF-A0A7X6CVJ2-F1
#
_cell.length_a   1.000
_cell.length_b   1.000
_cell.length_c   1.000
_cell.angle_alpha   90.00
_cell.angle_beta   90.00
_cell.angle_gamma   90.00
#
_symmetry.space_group_name_H-M   'P 1'
#
loop_
_entity.id
_entity.type
_entity.pdbx_description
1 polymer ?
#
loop_
_entity_poly.entity_id
_entity_poly.type
_entity_poly.pdbx_seq_one_letter_code
_entity_poly.pdbx_strand_id
1 'polypeptide(L)'
;MEKLVVTTLLLNLFAILTIRLRPRLFKVKLFRPMVKNFHLSLLPAAAFMLGFLIFLGFSYWAAYSGSKVLTVVATVVLLLGCLGWLLLLPNAGYLITELNMTHRQEDEHEVPIWYDIVSILSFALSGIANTLLNLAALEYAILIIWDPSPLTLGDYWALQGIALLALILVAVGVYLGRAVRFNSWDVLHPGRFWKKC
;
A
#
# COMPACT_ATOMS: atom_id res chain seq x y z
N MET A 1 -3.91 16.97 2.72
CA MET A 1 -2.78 16.07 2.37
C MET A 1 -1.63 16.13 3.37
N GLU A 2 -1.06 17.30 3.68
CA GLU A 2 0.11 17.42 4.57
C GLU A 2 -0.05 16.68 5.92
N LYS A 3 -1.13 16.95 6.68
CA LYS A 3 -1.39 16.30 7.96
C LYS A 3 -1.47 14.77 7.88
N LEU A 4 -2.06 14.24 6.81
CA LEU A 4 -2.18 12.79 6.59
C LEU A 4 -0.81 12.16 6.32
N VAL A 5 0.02 12.80 5.50
CA VAL A 5 1.39 12.35 5.20
C VAL A 5 2.22 12.30 6.49
N VAL A 6 2.25 13.41 7.25
CA VAL A 6 3.02 13.49 8.50
C VAL A 6 2.55 12.43 9.50
N THR A 7 1.24 12.28 9.68
CA THR A 7 0.68 11.27 10.59
C THR A 7 1.08 9.85 10.18
N THR A 8 0.99 9.53 8.88
CA THR A 8 1.37 8.22 8.35
C THR A 8 2.87 7.94 8.55
N LEU A 9 3.72 8.94 8.30
CA LEU A 9 5.17 8.83 8.53
C LEU A 9 5.50 8.60 10.01
N LEU A 10 4.87 9.33 10.92
CA LEU A 10 5.07 9.16 12.36
C LEU A 10 4.60 7.77 12.84
N LEU A 11 3.44 7.29 12.37
CA LEU A 11 2.94 5.95 12.69
C LEU A 11 3.85 4.85 12.15
N ASN A 12 4.32 4.99 10.91
CA ASN A 12 5.29 4.07 10.30
C ASN A 12 6.61 4.04 11.07
N LEU A 13 7.13 5.22 11.45
CA LEU A 13 8.34 5.35 12.26
C LEU A 13 8.15 4.68 13.63
N PHE A 14 7.03 4.94 14.29
CA PHE A 14 6.74 4.34 15.59
C PHE A 14 6.66 2.81 15.49
N ALA A 15 5.94 2.28 14.50
CA ALA A 15 5.80 0.84 14.29
C ALA A 15 7.13 0.13 13.98
N ILE A 16 8.01 0.72 13.15
CA ILE A 16 9.31 0.11 12.87
C ILE A 16 10.26 0.22 14.06
N LEU A 17 10.17 1.30 14.84
CA LEU A 17 10.97 1.48 16.06
C LEU A 17 10.60 0.44 17.11
N THR A 18 9.32 0.17 17.37
CA THR A 18 8.91 -0.87 18.31
C THR A 18 9.41 -2.25 17.86
N ILE A 19 9.31 -2.59 16.58
CA ILE A 19 9.83 -3.87 16.07
C ILE A 19 11.37 -3.97 16.21
N ARG A 20 12.10 -2.88 15.93
CA ARG A 20 13.57 -2.85 15.99
C ARG A 20 14.12 -2.75 17.42
N LEU A 21 13.37 -2.18 18.35
CA LEU A 21 13.75 -2.04 19.76
C LEU A 21 13.52 -3.34 20.55
N ARG A 22 12.53 -4.15 20.17
CA ARG A 22 12.23 -5.47 20.75
C ARG A 22 13.47 -6.33 21.03
N PRO A 23 14.35 -6.62 20.05
CA PRO A 23 15.55 -7.45 20.29
C PRO A 23 16.58 -6.79 21.20
N ARG A 24 16.64 -5.44 21.25
CA ARG A 24 17.59 -4.71 22.10
C ARG A 24 17.14 -4.67 23.56
N LEU A 25 15.85 -4.51 23.80
CA LEU A 25 15.27 -4.40 25.13
C LEU A 25 15.15 -5.76 25.83
N PHE A 26 14.73 -6.79 25.09
CA PHE A 26 14.38 -8.09 25.67
C PHE A 26 15.35 -9.23 25.28
N LYS A 27 16.42 -8.93 24.55
CA LYS A 27 17.44 -9.90 24.07
C LYS A 27 16.86 -11.08 23.27
N VAL A 28 15.67 -10.89 22.69
CA VAL A 28 15.00 -11.86 21.80
C VAL A 28 15.45 -11.70 20.36
N LYS A 29 15.16 -12.68 19.50
CA LYS A 29 15.48 -12.60 18.08
C LYS A 29 14.55 -11.62 17.36
N LEU A 30 15.08 -10.87 16.39
CA LEU A 30 14.27 -10.01 15.54
C LEU A 30 13.42 -10.87 14.60
N PHE A 31 12.11 -10.69 14.65
CA PHE A 31 11.20 -11.36 13.73
C PHE A 31 11.28 -10.74 12.32
N ARG A 32 12.18 -11.28 11.50
CA ARG A 32 12.44 -10.81 10.13
C ARG A 32 11.19 -10.75 9.25
N PRO A 33 10.20 -11.65 9.34
CA PRO A 33 8.97 -11.55 8.53
C PRO A 33 8.18 -10.26 8.77
N MET A 34 8.08 -9.76 10.00
CA MET A 34 7.37 -8.50 10.29
C MET A 34 8.02 -7.30 9.60
N VAL A 35 9.35 -7.23 9.59
CA VAL A 35 10.08 -6.16 8.87
C VAL A 35 9.87 -6.25 7.36
N LYS A 36 9.82 -7.48 6.81
CA LYS A 36 9.50 -7.68 5.40
C LYS A 36 8.08 -7.21 5.07
N ASN A 37 7.09 -7.58 5.89
CA ASN A 37 5.69 -7.16 5.70
C ASN A 37 5.54 -5.64 5.79
N PHE A 38 6.30 -4.99 6.69
CA PHE A 38 6.37 -3.52 6.74
C PHE A 38 6.91 -2.91 5.45
N HIS A 39 8.00 -3.43 4.90
CA HIS A 39 8.50 -2.90 3.62
C HIS A 39 7.50 -3.17 2.48
N LEU A 40 6.82 -4.32 2.49
CA LEU A 40 5.79 -4.67 1.51
C LEU A 40 4.58 -3.71 1.56
N SER A 41 4.25 -3.16 2.73
CA SER A 41 3.16 -2.18 2.85
C SER A 41 3.48 -0.82 2.25
N LEU A 42 4.76 -0.49 2.09
CA LEU A 42 5.24 0.76 1.48
C LEU A 42 5.35 0.65 -0.04
N LEU A 43 5.42 -0.58 -0.59
CA LEU A 43 5.53 -0.81 -2.03
C LEU A 43 4.42 -0.18 -2.88
N PRO A 44 3.12 -0.23 -2.49
CA PRO A 44 2.07 0.36 -3.32
C PRO A 44 2.28 1.86 -3.49
N ALA A 45 2.60 2.56 -2.38
CA ALA A 45 2.83 4.00 -2.41
C ALA A 45 4.05 4.36 -3.27
N ALA A 46 5.14 3.60 -3.16
CA ALA A 46 6.34 3.81 -3.97
C ALA A 46 6.08 3.54 -5.46
N ALA A 47 5.39 2.46 -5.79
CA ALA A 47 5.04 2.10 -7.16
C ALA A 47 4.13 3.16 -7.82
N PHE A 48 3.13 3.63 -7.07
CA PHE A 48 2.25 4.70 -7.53
C PHE A 48 3.01 6.01 -7.77
N MET A 49 3.83 6.44 -6.80
CA MET A 49 4.62 7.66 -6.92
C MET A 49 5.58 7.59 -8.12
N LEU A 50 6.26 6.46 -8.31
CA LEU A 50 7.15 6.26 -9.44
C LEU A 50 6.38 6.32 -10.77
N GLY A 51 5.27 5.59 -10.89
CA GLY A 51 4.43 5.60 -12.10
C GLY A 51 3.91 6.99 -12.43
N PHE A 52 3.48 7.75 -11.41
CA PHE A 52 2.99 9.11 -11.56
C PHE A 52 4.10 10.09 -11.99
N LEU A 53 5.31 9.98 -11.44
CA LEU A 53 6.44 10.81 -11.86
C LEU A 53 6.86 10.53 -13.31
N ILE A 54 6.86 9.26 -13.73
CA ILE A 54 7.14 8.89 -15.12
C ILE A 54 6.06 9.45 -16.04
N PHE A 55 4.78 9.36 -15.65
CA PHE A 55 3.67 9.97 -16.38
C PHE A 55 3.86 11.49 -16.55
N LEU A 56 4.23 12.21 -15.49
CA LEU A 56 4.47 13.65 -15.57
C LEU A 56 5.63 13.98 -16.52
N GLY A 57 6.72 13.20 -16.48
CA GLY A 57 7.86 13.36 -17.38
C GLY A 57 7.48 13.19 -18.85
N PHE A 58 6.75 12.12 -19.19
CA PHE A 58 6.27 11.91 -20.56
C PHE A 58 5.24 12.96 -20.99
N SER A 59 4.36 13.39 -20.08
CA SER A 59 3.36 14.43 -20.35
C SER A 59 4.01 15.78 -20.67
N TYR A 60 5.03 16.16 -19.89
CA TYR A 60 5.83 17.35 -20.15
C TYR A 60 6.56 17.29 -21.50
N TRP A 61 7.17 16.14 -21.82
CA TRP A 61 7.86 15.96 -23.09
C TRP A 61 6.90 15.96 -24.29
N ALA A 62 5.71 15.39 -24.14
CA ALA A 62 4.65 15.45 -25.14
C ALA A 62 4.21 16.90 -25.40
N ALA A 63 4.02 17.69 -24.34
CA ALA A 63 3.66 19.10 -24.45
C ALA A 63 4.74 19.93 -25.16
N TYR A 64 6.02 19.69 -24.86
CA TYR A 64 7.13 20.38 -25.50
C TYR A 64 7.30 20.01 -26.99
N SER A 65 7.13 18.73 -27.32
CA SER A 65 7.34 18.22 -28.69
C SER A 65 6.11 18.33 -29.60
N GLY A 66 4.91 18.57 -29.06
CA GLY A 66 3.64 18.52 -29.80
C GLY A 66 3.25 17.14 -30.31
N SER A 67 3.94 16.07 -29.86
CA SER A 67 3.72 14.71 -30.34
C SER A 67 2.54 14.04 -29.66
N LYS A 68 1.51 13.69 -30.45
CA LYS A 68 0.36 12.90 -29.99
C LYS A 68 0.76 11.50 -29.51
N VAL A 69 1.83 10.92 -30.07
CA VAL A 69 2.34 9.60 -29.68
C VAL A 69 2.83 9.64 -28.24
N LEU A 70 3.55 10.69 -27.85
CA LEU A 70 4.06 10.84 -26.48
C LEU A 70 2.93 11.04 -25.46
N THR A 71 1.84 11.71 -25.84
CA THR A 71 0.63 11.80 -25.01
C THR A 71 0.01 10.42 -24.75
N VAL A 72 -0.13 9.60 -25.79
CA VAL A 72 -0.65 8.22 -25.64
C VAL A 72 0.26 7.38 -24.76
N VAL A 73 1.58 7.47 -24.95
CA VAL A 73 2.57 6.77 -24.11
C VAL A 73 2.42 7.19 -22.65
N ALA A 74 2.28 8.50 -22.36
CA ALA A 74 2.05 8.98 -21.00
C ALA A 74 0.79 8.36 -20.39
N THR A 75 -0.34 8.37 -21.10
CA THR A 75 -1.60 7.77 -20.63
C THR A 75 -1.46 6.26 -20.37
N VAL A 76 -0.79 5.52 -21.26
CA VAL A 76 -0.55 4.08 -21.08
C VAL A 76 0.31 3.83 -19.84
N VAL A 77 1.37 4.62 -19.63
CA VAL A 77 2.21 4.52 -18.43
C VAL A 77 1.40 4.77 -17.16
N LEU A 78 0.53 5.78 -17.16
CA LEU A 78 -0.35 6.06 -16.02
C LEU A 78 -1.28 4.88 -15.72
N LEU A 79 -1.94 4.33 -16.76
CA LEU A 79 -2.84 3.18 -16.61
C LEU A 79 -2.12 1.93 -16.08
N LEU A 80 -0.93 1.63 -16.61
CA LEU A 80 -0.10 0.52 -16.13
C LEU A 80 0.36 0.75 -14.68
N GLY A 81 0.73 1.99 -14.34
CA GLY A 81 1.08 2.39 -12.98
C GLY A 81 -0.08 2.20 -11.99
N CYS A 82 -1.28 2.65 -12.36
CA CYS A 82 -2.49 2.46 -11.56
C CYS A 82 -2.88 0.98 -11.42
N LEU A 83 -2.74 0.18 -12.48
CA LEU A 83 -2.99 -1.26 -12.44
C LEU A 83 -2.00 -1.98 -11.50
N GLY A 84 -0.71 -1.66 -11.63
CA GLY A 84 0.33 -2.19 -10.75
C GLY A 84 0.13 -1.77 -9.30
N TRP A 85 -0.25 -0.52 -9.06
CA TRP A 85 -0.63 -0.02 -7.74
C TRP A 85 -1.80 -0.80 -7.15
N LEU A 86 -2.88 -1.02 -7.91
CA LEU A 86 -4.07 -1.73 -7.45
C LEU A 86 -3.77 -3.17 -7.02
N LEU A 87 -2.88 -3.85 -7.76
CA LEU A 87 -2.44 -5.21 -7.42
C LEU A 87 -1.57 -5.27 -6.15
N LEU A 88 -0.83 -4.19 -5.86
CA LEU A 88 0.02 -4.09 -4.68
C LEU A 88 -0.75 -3.57 -3.46
N LEU A 89 -1.83 -2.81 -3.66
CA LEU A 89 -2.62 -2.17 -2.60
C LEU A 89 -3.05 -3.11 -1.46
N PRO A 90 -3.43 -4.38 -1.70
CA PRO A 90 -3.73 -5.33 -0.62
C PRO A 90 -2.57 -5.56 0.37
N ASN A 91 -1.31 -5.36 -0.06
CA ASN A 91 -0.14 -5.54 0.80
C ASN A 91 -0.08 -4.49 1.93
N ALA A 92 -0.65 -3.30 1.72
CA ALA A 92 -0.79 -2.31 2.79
C ALA A 92 -1.80 -2.75 3.85
N GLY A 93 -2.94 -3.32 3.43
CA GLY A 93 -3.96 -3.89 4.31
C GLY A 93 -3.52 -5.17 5.01
N TYR A 94 -2.57 -5.91 4.44
CA TYR A 94 -2.05 -7.18 5.00
C TYR A 94 -1.52 -7.02 6.43
N LEU A 95 -0.92 -5.86 6.75
CA LEU A 95 -0.42 -5.53 8.09
C LEU A 95 -1.48 -5.64 9.18
N ILE A 96 -2.74 -5.33 8.86
CA ILE A 96 -3.88 -5.40 9.78
C ILE A 96 -4.18 -6.85 10.16
N THR A 97 -3.83 -7.80 9.30
CA THR A 97 -4.10 -9.22 9.54
C THR A 97 -2.95 -9.99 10.19
N GLU A 98 -1.76 -9.39 10.24
CA GLU A 98 -0.58 -9.96 10.90
C GLU A 98 -0.70 -9.97 12.44
N LEU A 99 -1.77 -9.38 13.00
CA LEU A 99 -2.15 -9.42 14.42
C LEU A 99 -2.19 -10.84 15.02
N ASN A 100 -2.26 -11.89 14.19
CA ASN A 100 -2.47 -13.28 14.61
C ASN A 100 -1.21 -14.15 14.67
N MET A 101 -0.01 -13.59 14.54
CA MET A 101 1.22 -14.39 14.61
C MET A 101 1.75 -14.43 16.04
N THR A 102 1.21 -15.38 16.78
CA THR A 102 1.82 -16.24 17.81
C THR A 102 3.31 -15.98 18.10
N HIS A 103 3.65 -14.84 18.68
CA HIS A 103 5.00 -14.58 19.24
C HIS A 103 5.22 -15.32 20.57
N ARG A 104 4.24 -16.09 21.03
CA ARG A 104 4.21 -16.67 22.37
C ARG A 104 4.92 -18.01 22.51
N GLN A 105 5.37 -18.64 21.42
CA GLN A 105 5.85 -20.04 21.47
C GLN A 105 7.35 -20.23 21.15
N GLU A 106 8.07 -19.23 20.61
CA GLU A 106 9.46 -19.42 20.16
C GLU A 106 10.52 -18.66 20.97
N ASP A 107 10.16 -17.69 21.82
CA ASP A 107 11.14 -16.90 22.56
C ASP A 107 11.50 -17.55 23.91
N GLU A 108 12.79 -17.81 24.14
CA GLU A 108 13.35 -18.31 25.41
C GLU A 108 13.18 -17.30 26.57
N HIS A 109 12.90 -16.03 26.26
CA HIS A 109 12.75 -14.94 27.22
C HIS A 109 11.37 -14.30 27.09
N GLU A 110 10.68 -14.13 28.23
CA GLU A 110 9.32 -13.60 28.29
C GLU A 110 9.31 -12.09 27.98
N VAL A 111 8.74 -11.71 26.83
CA VAL A 111 8.50 -10.30 26.50
C VAL A 111 7.22 -9.84 27.22
N PRO A 112 7.21 -8.65 27.85
CA PRO A 112 6.01 -8.13 28.49
C PRO A 112 4.85 -8.00 27.49
N ILE A 113 3.69 -8.55 27.85
CA ILE A 113 2.50 -8.58 26.99
C ILE A 113 2.07 -7.19 26.52
N TRP A 114 2.22 -6.17 27.38
CA TRP A 114 1.88 -4.79 27.03
C TRP A 114 2.71 -4.26 25.86
N TYR A 115 3.98 -4.66 25.76
CA TYR A 115 4.88 -4.23 24.70
C TYR A 115 4.45 -4.80 23.36
N ASP A 116 4.13 -6.10 23.33
CA ASP A 116 3.64 -6.77 22.13
C ASP A 116 2.29 -6.17 21.69
N ILE A 117 1.37 -5.89 22.61
CA ILE A 117 0.10 -5.21 22.30
C ILE A 117 0.36 -3.85 21.63
N VAL A 118 1.21 -3.00 22.22
CA VAL A 118 1.52 -1.69 21.64
C VAL A 118 2.17 -1.83 20.27
N SER A 119 3.14 -2.73 20.12
CA SER A 119 3.83 -2.94 18.84
C SER A 119 2.88 -3.42 17.75
N ILE A 120 2.02 -4.39 18.07
CA ILE A 120 1.04 -4.98 17.15
C ILE A 120 -0.03 -3.95 16.74
N LEU A 121 -0.56 -3.18 17.70
CA LEU A 121 -1.53 -2.11 17.40
C LEU A 121 -0.91 -1.02 16.53
N SER A 122 0.32 -0.61 16.83
CA SER A 122 1.05 0.38 16.04
C SER A 122 1.27 -0.09 14.60
N PHE A 123 1.55 -1.37 14.43
CA PHE A 123 1.72 -2.01 13.13
C PHE A 123 0.42 -2.05 12.32
N ALA A 124 -0.70 -2.39 12.95
CA ALA A 124 -2.01 -2.37 12.31
C ALA A 124 -2.45 -0.94 11.92
N LEU A 125 -2.26 0.03 12.82
CA LEU A 125 -2.55 1.44 12.56
C LEU A 125 -1.69 2.00 11.42
N SER A 126 -0.42 1.60 11.35
CA SER A 126 0.48 1.91 10.23
C SER A 126 -0.08 1.36 8.91
N GLY A 127 -0.59 0.13 8.88
CA GLY A 127 -1.23 -0.45 7.69
C GLY A 127 -2.48 0.29 7.22
N ILE A 128 -3.35 0.67 8.17
CA ILE A 128 -4.54 1.49 7.88
C ILE A 128 -4.12 2.85 7.31
N ALA A 129 -3.17 3.53 7.97
CA ALA A 129 -2.68 4.83 7.53
C ALA A 129 -2.05 4.76 6.13
N ASN A 130 -1.24 3.72 5.84
CA ASN A 130 -0.67 3.49 4.51
C ASN A 130 -1.76 3.28 3.45
N THR A 131 -2.81 2.52 3.76
CA THR A 131 -3.93 2.28 2.84
C THR A 131 -4.68 3.58 2.53
N LEU A 132 -4.98 4.38 3.56
CA LEU A 132 -5.63 5.69 3.39
C LEU A 132 -4.75 6.69 2.62
N LEU A 133 -3.44 6.70 2.89
CA LEU A 133 -2.50 7.56 2.18
C LEU A 133 -2.45 7.22 0.69
N ASN A 134 -2.45 5.93 0.33
CA ASN A 134 -2.49 5.47 -1.05
C ASN A 134 -3.77 5.94 -1.76
N LEU A 135 -4.91 5.83 -1.10
CA LEU A 135 -6.19 6.25 -1.66
C LEU A 135 -6.25 7.77 -1.87
N ALA A 136 -5.82 8.53 -0.88
CA ALA A 136 -5.74 9.99 -0.96
C ALA A 136 -4.73 10.46 -2.03
N ALA A 137 -3.63 9.71 -2.25
CA ALA A 137 -2.68 9.99 -3.31
C ALA A 137 -3.29 9.80 -4.71
N LEU A 138 -4.11 8.76 -4.90
CA LEU A 138 -4.86 8.55 -6.14
C LEU A 138 -5.84 9.70 -6.41
N GLU A 139 -6.64 10.08 -5.41
CA GLU A 139 -7.58 11.20 -5.54
C GLU A 139 -6.85 12.49 -5.92
N TYR A 140 -5.75 12.80 -5.24
CA TYR A 140 -4.97 14.01 -5.52
C TYR A 140 -4.31 13.99 -6.91
N ALA A 141 -3.83 12.84 -7.37
CA ALA A 141 -3.30 12.69 -8.73
C ALA A 141 -4.38 12.97 -9.79
N ILE A 142 -5.62 12.50 -9.57
CA ILE A 142 -6.73 12.78 -10.48
C ILE A 142 -7.06 14.27 -10.51
N LEU A 143 -7.05 14.94 -9.34
CA LEU A 143 -7.26 16.39 -9.26
C LEU A 143 -6.19 17.16 -10.07
N ILE A 144 -4.92 16.78 -9.98
CA ILE A 144 -3.83 17.41 -10.75
C ILE A 144 -4.04 17.23 -12.27
N ILE A 145 -4.54 16.08 -12.70
CA ILE A 145 -4.75 15.78 -14.13
C ILE A 145 -5.93 16.58 -14.70
N TRP A 146 -6.95 16.86 -13.89
CA TRP A 146 -8.17 17.55 -14.35
C TRP A 146 -8.18 19.07 -14.15
N ASP A 147 -7.27 19.65 -13.37
CA ASP A 147 -7.16 21.10 -13.15
C ASP A 147 -6.87 21.84 -14.49
N PRO A 148 -7.71 22.80 -14.97
CA PRO A 148 -8.71 23.59 -14.24
C PRO A 148 -10.18 23.28 -14.55
N SER A 149 -10.48 22.10 -15.10
CA SER A 149 -11.87 21.71 -15.36
C SER A 149 -12.63 21.63 -14.04
N PRO A 150 -13.75 22.37 -13.87
CA PRO A 150 -14.54 22.27 -12.66
C PRO A 150 -15.11 20.86 -12.56
N LEU A 151 -14.75 20.16 -11.48
CA LEU A 151 -15.32 18.85 -11.18
C LEU A 151 -16.82 19.01 -11.00
N THR A 152 -17.59 18.22 -11.74
CA THR A 152 -19.03 18.17 -11.55
C THR A 152 -19.36 17.36 -10.30
N LEU A 153 -20.57 17.53 -9.76
CA LEU A 153 -21.06 16.68 -8.67
C LEU A 153 -21.04 15.20 -9.06
N GLY A 154 -21.25 14.87 -10.33
CA GLY A 154 -21.16 13.52 -10.87
C GLY A 154 -19.74 12.95 -10.79
N ASP A 155 -18.72 13.75 -11.11
CA ASP A 155 -17.31 13.34 -11.04
C ASP A 155 -16.90 13.06 -9.59
N TYR A 156 -17.37 13.86 -8.63
CA TYR A 156 -17.14 13.63 -7.21
C TYR A 156 -17.70 12.26 -6.77
N TRP A 157 -18.94 11.94 -7.11
CA TRP A 157 -19.54 10.65 -6.76
C TRP A 157 -18.86 9.47 -7.47
N ALA A 158 -18.40 9.66 -8.71
CA ALA A 158 -17.62 8.67 -9.42
C ALA A 158 -16.29 8.37 -8.71
N LEU A 159 -15.57 9.40 -8.25
CA LEU A 159 -14.33 9.25 -7.47
C LEU A 159 -14.57 8.49 -6.17
N GLN A 160 -15.62 8.83 -5.43
CA GLN A 160 -16.00 8.12 -4.20
C GLN A 160 -16.39 6.65 -4.49
N GLY A 161 -17.06 6.40 -5.61
CA GLY A 161 -17.38 5.03 -6.07
C GLY A 161 -16.14 4.20 -6.40
N ILE A 162 -15.15 4.80 -7.09
CA ILE A 162 -13.85 4.17 -7.37
C ILE A 162 -13.12 3.87 -6.05
N ALA A 163 -13.13 4.82 -5.11
CA ALA A 163 -12.51 4.64 -3.81
C ALA A 163 -13.15 3.50 -3.01
N LEU A 164 -14.48 3.41 -2.99
CA LEU A 164 -15.21 2.32 -2.37
C LEU A 164 -14.90 0.97 -3.03
N LEU A 165 -14.87 0.92 -4.36
CA LEU A 165 -14.51 -0.29 -5.11
C LEU A 165 -13.08 -0.72 -4.79
N ALA A 166 -12.13 0.21 -4.73
CA ALA A 166 -10.75 -0.06 -4.35
C ALA A 166 -10.66 -0.65 -2.94
N LEU A 167 -11.42 -0.13 -1.97
CA LEU A 167 -11.49 -0.69 -0.62
C LEU A 167 -12.06 -2.11 -0.59
N ILE A 168 -13.11 -2.38 -1.37
CA ILE A 168 -13.66 -3.73 -1.52
C ILE A 168 -12.61 -4.68 -2.12
N LEU A 169 -11.93 -4.25 -3.19
CA LEU A 169 -10.87 -5.04 -3.82
C LEU A 169 -9.69 -5.30 -2.87
N VAL A 170 -9.34 -4.33 -2.02
CA VAL A 170 -8.34 -4.52 -0.95
C VAL A 170 -8.82 -5.55 0.05
N ALA A 171 -10.06 -5.49 0.52
CA ALA A 171 -10.61 -6.46 1.45
C ALA A 171 -10.62 -7.89 0.84
N VAL A 172 -11.01 -8.02 -0.42
CA VAL A 172 -10.94 -9.29 -1.18
C VAL A 172 -9.49 -9.75 -1.34
N GLY A 173 -8.57 -8.86 -1.68
CA GLY A 173 -7.15 -9.18 -1.83
C GLY A 173 -6.51 -9.65 -0.52
N VAL A 174 -6.86 -9.02 0.61
CA VAL A 174 -6.44 -9.43 1.95
C VAL A 174 -7.01 -10.81 2.30
N TYR A 175 -8.28 -11.07 1.98
CA TYR A 175 -8.90 -12.38 2.16
C TYR A 175 -8.18 -13.48 1.34
N LEU A 176 -7.93 -13.23 0.06
CA LEU A 176 -7.21 -14.17 -0.83
C LEU A 176 -5.77 -14.42 -0.36
N GLY A 177 -5.06 -13.38 0.07
CA GLY A 177 -3.69 -13.49 0.56
C GLY A 177 -3.57 -14.27 1.86
N ARG A 178 -4.58 -14.21 2.73
CA ARG A 178 -4.55 -14.86 4.05
C ARG A 178 -5.22 -16.23 4.10
N ALA A 179 -6.42 -16.37 3.53
CA ALA A 179 -7.16 -17.63 3.54
C ALA A 179 -6.58 -18.63 2.53
N VAL A 180 -6.15 -18.16 1.36
CA VAL A 180 -5.71 -19.02 0.24
C VAL A 180 -4.20 -18.95 -0.02
N ARG A 181 -3.47 -18.08 0.69
CA ARG A 181 -2.00 -17.86 0.55
C ARG A 181 -1.59 -17.51 -0.88
N PHE A 182 -2.39 -16.69 -1.57
CA PHE A 182 -2.00 -16.12 -2.86
C PHE A 182 -1.13 -14.88 -2.66
N ASN A 183 0.02 -14.83 -3.35
CA ASN A 183 0.82 -13.61 -3.40
C ASN A 183 0.37 -12.73 -4.57
N SER A 184 0.58 -11.41 -4.49
CA SER A 184 0.31 -10.46 -5.59
C SER A 184 1.02 -10.87 -6.91
N TRP A 185 2.11 -11.65 -6.80
CA TRP A 185 2.92 -12.18 -7.90
C TRP A 185 2.34 -13.45 -8.56
N ASP A 186 1.38 -14.12 -7.93
CA ASP A 186 0.74 -15.32 -8.50
C ASP A 186 -0.26 -14.96 -9.61
N VAL A 187 -0.74 -13.70 -9.68
CA VAL A 187 -1.55 -13.18 -10.80
C VAL A 187 -0.78 -13.22 -12.13
N LEU A 188 0.56 -13.12 -12.08
CA LEU A 188 1.44 -13.26 -13.23
C LEU A 188 1.68 -14.74 -13.63
N HIS A 189 1.19 -15.70 -12.85
CA HIS A 189 1.40 -17.14 -13.06
C HIS A 189 0.09 -17.94 -12.97
N PRO A 190 -0.80 -17.84 -13.97
CA PRO A 190 -2.12 -18.48 -13.96
C PRO A 190 -2.06 -20.02 -13.84
N GLY A 191 -0.95 -20.67 -14.18
CA GLY A 191 -0.78 -22.13 -14.01
C GLY A 191 -0.75 -22.61 -12.55
N ARG A 192 -0.45 -21.74 -11.58
CA ARG A 192 -0.55 -22.07 -10.13
C ARG A 192 -1.95 -21.86 -9.57
N PHE A 193 -2.81 -21.13 -10.29
CA PHE A 193 -4.19 -20.82 -9.89
C PHE A 193 -5.02 -22.09 -9.74
N TRP A 194 -4.92 -23.02 -10.71
CA TRP A 194 -5.73 -24.24 -10.73
C TRP A 194 -5.23 -25.34 -9.78
N LYS A 195 -3.95 -25.31 -9.37
CA LYS A 195 -3.37 -26.36 -8.52
C LYS A 195 -3.62 -26.16 -7.02
N LYS A 196 -4.21 -25.02 -6.62
CA LYS A 196 -4.51 -24.68 -5.22
C LYS A 196 -6.01 -24.72 -4.89
N CYS A 197 -6.88 -24.89 -5.89
CA CYS A 197 -8.32 -25.13 -5.71
C CYS A 197 -8.60 -26.63 -5.71
#